data_AF-A0A9P6TIP7-F1
#
_entry.id   AF-A0A9P6TIP7-F1
#
_cell.length_a   1.000
_cell.length_b   1.000
_cell.length_c   1.000
_cell.angle_alpha   90.00
_cell.angle_beta   90.00
_cell.angle_gamma   90.00
#
_symmetry.space_group_name_H-M   'P 1'
#
loop_
_entity.id
_entity.type
_entity.pdbx_description
1 polymer ?
#
loop_
_entity_poly.entity_id
_entity_poly.type
_entity_poly.pdbx_seq_one_letter_code
_entity_poly.pdbx_strand_id
1 'polypeptide(L)'
;MPVPISQTDQTCDEVQLPKLTREDIMRCSFSSWYNKLRSNTFKSRVISLPDAFVDYLNADSIFLPSDGQPQPATIEELDDDETSFSDDDQTDDQASCKDFCHSIKPGRHD
;
A
#
# COMPACT_ATOMS: atom_id res chain seq x y z
N MET A 1 26.25 -49.97 -14.34
CA MET A 1 24.87 -49.82 -14.87
C MET A 1 24.31 -48.53 -14.30
N PRO A 2 23.82 -47.57 -15.11
CA PRO A 2 23.28 -46.32 -14.60
C PRO A 2 21.93 -46.56 -13.94
N VAL A 3 21.70 -45.91 -12.81
CA VAL A 3 20.46 -45.98 -12.02
C VAL A 3 19.39 -45.17 -12.76
N PRO A 4 18.17 -45.69 -12.98
CA PRO A 4 17.09 -44.91 -13.57
C PRO A 4 16.65 -43.84 -12.57
N ILE A 5 16.74 -42.58 -12.97
CA ILE A 5 16.28 -41.43 -12.18
C ILE A 5 14.75 -41.47 -12.25
N SER A 6 14.11 -41.88 -11.16
CA SER A 6 12.66 -41.78 -11.02
C SER A 6 12.25 -40.32 -11.17
N GLN A 7 11.64 -39.99 -12.30
CA GLN A 7 10.96 -38.72 -12.50
C GLN A 7 9.76 -38.70 -11.56
N THR A 8 9.92 -38.09 -10.38
CA THR A 8 8.77 -37.57 -9.65
C THR A 8 8.28 -36.36 -10.45
N ASP A 9 7.40 -36.61 -11.41
CA ASP A 9 6.60 -35.59 -12.07
C ASP A 9 5.69 -34.99 -11.00
N GLN A 10 6.19 -33.97 -10.32
CA GLN A 10 5.39 -33.16 -9.42
C GLN A 10 4.49 -32.32 -10.33
N THR A 11 3.24 -32.76 -10.47
CA THR A 11 2.18 -31.91 -10.99
C THR A 11 2.05 -30.73 -10.02
N CYS A 12 2.71 -29.63 -10.35
CA CYS A 12 2.49 -28.35 -9.70
C CYS A 12 1.05 -27.99 -10.03
N ASP A 13 0.14 -28.15 -9.06
CA ASP A 13 -1.26 -27.75 -9.20
C ASP A 13 -1.29 -26.29 -9.65
N GLU A 14 -1.64 -26.05 -10.92
CA GLU A 14 -1.79 -24.70 -11.46
C GLU A 14 -2.90 -24.00 -10.69
N VAL A 15 -2.52 -23.08 -9.80
CA VAL A 15 -3.47 -22.22 -9.11
C VAL A 15 -4.07 -21.28 -10.14
N GLN A 16 -5.30 -21.58 -10.58
CA GLN A 16 -6.04 -20.68 -11.45
C GLN A 16 -6.47 -19.45 -10.65
N LEU A 17 -5.94 -18.30 -11.03
CA LEU A 17 -6.34 -17.02 -10.45
C LEU A 17 -7.78 -16.69 -10.85
N PRO A 18 -8.61 -16.17 -9.91
CA PRO A 18 -9.94 -15.72 -10.24
C PRO A 18 -9.89 -14.59 -11.27
N LYS A 19 -10.84 -14.61 -12.21
CA LYS A 19 -10.94 -13.57 -13.24
C LYS A 19 -11.37 -12.26 -12.58
N LEU A 20 -10.52 -11.24 -12.67
CA LEU A 20 -10.85 -9.90 -12.20
C LEU A 20 -11.89 -9.26 -13.12
N THR A 21 -13.05 -8.91 -12.57
CA THR A 21 -14.09 -8.19 -13.31
C THR A 21 -14.05 -6.70 -13.01
N ARG A 22 -14.56 -5.88 -13.95
CA ARG A 22 -14.72 -4.42 -13.72
C ARG A 22 -15.58 -4.14 -12.48
N GLU A 23 -16.58 -4.98 -12.23
CA GLU A 23 -17.49 -4.79 -11.10
C GLU A 23 -16.76 -4.95 -9.77
N ASP A 24 -15.79 -5.88 -9.68
CA ASP A 24 -14.97 -6.06 -8.49
C ASP A 24 -14.13 -4.82 -8.19
N ILE A 25 -13.51 -4.24 -9.22
CA ILE A 25 -12.75 -2.99 -9.11
C ILE A 25 -13.65 -1.86 -8.57
N MET A 26 -14.86 -1.71 -9.12
CA MET A 26 -15.80 -0.68 -8.69
C MET A 26 -16.26 -0.88 -7.25
N ARG A 27 -16.52 -2.12 -6.83
CA ARG A 27 -16.91 -2.45 -5.45
C ARG A 27 -15.80 -2.12 -4.44
N CYS A 28 -14.54 -2.26 -4.85
CA CYS A 28 -13.36 -1.95 -4.05
C CYS A 28 -12.98 -0.46 -4.02
N SER A 29 -13.69 0.40 -4.75
CA SER A 29 -13.49 1.86 -4.64
C SER A 29 -13.84 2.38 -3.24
N PHE A 30 -13.08 3.37 -2.75
CA PHE A 30 -13.25 3.94 -1.41
C PHE A 30 -14.69 4.38 -1.13
N SER A 31 -15.33 5.05 -2.11
CA SER A 31 -16.72 5.52 -2.00
C SER A 31 -17.74 4.38 -1.83
N SER A 32 -17.49 3.21 -2.40
CA SER A 32 -18.37 2.05 -2.32
C SER A 32 -18.32 1.35 -0.96
N TRP A 33 -17.12 1.11 -0.42
CA TRP A 33 -16.98 0.35 0.83
C TRP A 33 -16.99 1.21 2.09
N TYR A 34 -16.56 2.48 2.03
CA TYR A 34 -16.42 3.33 3.22
C TYR A 34 -17.72 3.47 4.03
N ASN A 35 -18.86 3.59 3.35
CA ASN A 35 -20.16 3.71 4.00
C ASN A 35 -20.54 2.44 4.80
N LYS A 36 -20.12 1.26 4.34
CA LYS A 36 -20.43 -0.03 4.98
C LYS A 36 -19.55 -0.29 6.20
N LEU A 37 -18.28 0.13 6.12
CA LEU A 37 -17.27 -0.16 7.14
C LEU A 37 -16.93 1.07 8.00
N ARG A 38 -17.79 2.10 7.99
CA ARG A 38 -17.54 3.39 8.65
C ARG A 38 -17.19 3.27 10.15
N SER A 39 -17.72 2.25 10.82
CA SER A 39 -17.44 1.97 12.23
C SER A 39 -16.07 1.31 12.48
N ASN A 40 -15.51 0.66 11.46
CA ASN A 40 -14.31 -0.17 11.55
C ASN A 40 -13.11 0.47 10.84
N THR A 41 -13.23 1.74 10.44
CA THR A 41 -12.21 2.48 9.70
C THR A 41 -12.09 3.89 10.27
N PHE A 42 -11.04 4.60 9.88
CA PHE A 42 -10.83 5.97 10.30
C PHE A 42 -11.89 6.92 9.72
N LYS A 43 -12.12 8.03 10.43
CA LYS A 43 -13.03 9.07 9.95
C LYS A 43 -12.41 9.78 8.75
N SER A 44 -13.11 9.72 7.61
CA SER A 44 -12.62 10.16 6.31
C SER A 44 -13.76 10.79 5.51
N ARG A 45 -13.40 11.54 4.46
CA ARG A 45 -14.33 12.20 3.53
C ARG A 45 -13.88 11.98 2.10
N VAL A 46 -14.84 11.84 1.19
CA VAL A 46 -14.61 11.79 -0.25
C VAL A 46 -14.71 13.21 -0.81
N ILE A 47 -13.70 13.64 -1.56
CA ILE A 47 -13.62 14.95 -2.19
C ILE A 47 -13.59 14.74 -3.71
N SER A 48 -14.46 15.43 -4.44
CA SER A 48 -14.41 15.43 -5.90
C SER A 48 -13.20 16.22 -6.36
N LEU A 49 -12.40 15.65 -7.26
CA LEU A 49 -11.22 16.31 -7.81
C LEU A 49 -11.66 17.25 -8.95
N PRO A 50 -11.28 18.55 -8.92
CA PRO A 50 -11.48 19.44 -10.06
C PRO A 50 -10.65 19.01 -11.26
N ASP A 51 -11.13 19.26 -12.48
CA ASP A 51 -10.45 18.84 -13.71
C ASP A 51 -9.03 19.42 -13.81
N ALA A 52 -8.84 20.70 -13.46
CA ALA A 52 -7.52 21.33 -13.42
C ALA A 52 -6.52 20.64 -12.47
N PHE A 53 -7.02 20.01 -11.40
CA PHE A 53 -6.18 19.24 -10.47
C PHE A 53 -5.88 17.85 -11.01
N VAL A 54 -6.80 17.24 -11.78
CA VAL A 54 -6.53 16.00 -12.51
C VAL A 54 -5.45 16.23 -13.57
N ASP A 55 -5.52 17.34 -14.30
CA ASP A 55 -4.50 17.73 -15.27
C ASP A 55 -3.13 17.92 -14.60
N TYR A 56 -3.10 18.52 -13.40
CA TYR A 56 -1.89 18.63 -12.60
C TYR A 56 -1.30 17.26 -12.20
N LEU A 57 -2.13 16.31 -11.74
CA LEU A 57 -1.66 14.97 -11.36
C LEU A 57 -1.14 14.16 -12.56
N ASN A 58 -1.62 14.45 -13.77
CA ASN A 58 -1.16 13.81 -15.00
C ASN A 58 0.06 14.48 -15.63
N ALA A 59 0.53 15.61 -15.09
CA ALA A 59 1.73 16.28 -15.58
C ALA A 59 3.00 15.51 -15.16
N ASP A 60 4.02 15.49 -16.02
CA ASP A 60 5.27 14.74 -15.81
C ASP A 60 6.19 15.33 -14.72
N SER A 61 5.80 16.44 -14.09
CA SER A 61 6.58 17.13 -13.05
C SER A 61 5.68 17.64 -11.94
N ILE A 62 6.10 17.48 -10.68
CA ILE A 62 5.45 18.13 -9.54
C ILE A 62 6.02 19.54 -9.36
N PHE A 63 5.13 20.49 -9.06
CA PHE A 63 5.53 21.86 -8.75
C PHE A 63 5.57 22.01 -7.24
N LEU A 64 6.73 22.33 -6.69
CA LEU A 64 6.80 22.75 -5.30
C LEU A 64 6.43 24.24 -5.23
N PRO A 65 5.62 24.65 -4.23
CA PRO A 65 5.43 26.05 -3.97
C PRO A 65 6.70 26.62 -3.34
N SER A 66 7.60 27.17 -4.17
CA SER A 66 8.74 27.96 -3.70
C SER A 66 8.27 29.38 -3.47
N ASP A 67 7.95 29.75 -2.21
CA ASP A 67 7.58 31.11 -1.79
C ASP A 67 6.76 31.92 -2.83
N GLY A 68 5.74 31.30 -3.43
CA GLY A 68 4.79 31.95 -4.33
C GLY A 68 5.01 31.82 -5.84
N GLN A 69 6.03 31.11 -6.35
CA GLN A 69 6.14 30.81 -7.79
C GLN A 69 6.38 29.32 -8.06
N PRO A 70 5.52 28.66 -8.87
CA PRO A 70 5.69 27.25 -9.18
C PRO A 70 6.94 27.06 -10.06
N GLN A 71 7.93 26.35 -9.52
CA GLN A 71 9.08 25.88 -10.30
C GLN A 71 8.99 24.35 -10.43
N PRO A 72 9.35 23.79 -11.59
CA PRO A 72 9.41 22.33 -11.76
C PRO A 72 10.52 21.78 -10.86
N ALA A 73 10.20 20.83 -9.98
CA ALA A 73 11.20 20.16 -9.18
C ALA A 73 12.12 19.34 -10.09
N THR A 74 13.42 19.62 -10.07
CA THR A 74 14.42 18.78 -10.71
C THR A 74 14.90 17.71 -9.72
N ILE A 75 15.32 16.54 -10.22
CA ILE A 75 15.82 15.43 -9.39
C ILE A 75 16.99 15.89 -8.48
N GLU A 76 17.75 16.90 -8.92
CA GLU A 76 18.86 17.48 -8.15
C GLU A 76 18.41 18.22 -6.87
N GLU A 77 17.16 18.67 -6.76
CA GLU A 77 16.65 19.32 -5.53
C GLU A 77 16.11 18.31 -4.49
N LEU A 78 15.99 17.02 -4.84
CA LEU A 78 15.50 15.96 -3.94
C LEU A 78 16.62 15.24 -3.19
N ASP A 79 17.89 15.52 -3.53
CA ASP A 79 19.07 14.78 -3.06
C ASP A 79 19.71 15.40 -1.79
N ASP A 80 19.16 16.50 -1.25
CA ASP A 80 19.68 17.15 -0.02
C ASP A 80 19.04 16.62 1.28
N ASP A 81 18.13 15.64 1.20
CA ASP A 81 17.62 14.89 2.35
C ASP A 81 17.97 13.41 2.17
N GLU A 82 19.23 13.09 2.45
CA GLU A 82 19.80 11.74 2.59
C GLU A 82 19.08 10.98 3.72
N THR A 83 17.82 10.58 3.53
CA THR A 83 17.16 9.62 4.41
C THR A 83 17.72 8.24 4.11
N SER A 84 18.89 7.95 4.71
CA SER A 84 19.45 6.60 4.80
C SER A 84 18.40 5.68 5.44
N PHE A 85 17.66 4.94 4.61
CA PHE A 85 16.93 3.77 5.06
C PHE A 85 17.97 2.74 5.51
N SER A 86 18.36 2.76 6.78
CA SER A 86 19.16 1.69 7.36
C SER A 86 18.35 0.41 7.33
N ASP A 87 18.68 -0.45 6.38
CA ASP A 87 18.32 -1.87 6.34
C ASP A 87 19.06 -2.54 7.51
N ASP A 88 18.41 -2.61 8.68
CA ASP A 88 18.91 -3.36 9.84
C ASP A 88 18.44 -4.82 9.71
N ASP A 89 19.08 -5.58 8.83
CA ASP A 89 19.04 -7.05 8.84
C ASP A 89 20.07 -7.55 9.88
N GLN A 90 19.59 -7.83 11.09
CA GLN A 90 20.34 -8.62 12.07
C GLN A 90 19.46 -9.72 12.68
N THR A 91 19.60 -10.89 12.05
CA THR A 91 19.76 -12.23 12.67
C THR A 91 18.66 -12.81 13.56
N ASP A 92 18.17 -13.96 13.09
CA ASP A 92 17.33 -14.96 13.75
C ASP A 92 17.86 -15.35 15.15
N ASP A 93 17.19 -14.90 16.21
CA ASP A 93 17.21 -15.54 17.52
C ASP A 93 15.80 -15.48 18.15
N GLN A 94 15.16 -16.64 18.18
CA GLN A 94 13.84 -16.93 18.75
C GLN A 94 13.64 -16.39 20.19
N ALA A 95 12.77 -15.38 20.38
CA ALA A 95 12.07 -15.14 21.65
C ALA A 95 10.79 -14.27 21.53
N SER A 96 9.63 -14.94 21.59
CA SER A 96 8.35 -14.49 22.18
C SER A 96 7.76 -13.13 21.75
N CYS A 97 6.96 -13.17 20.69
CA CYS A 97 5.89 -12.20 20.39
C CYS A 97 4.73 -12.29 21.40
N LYS A 98 4.93 -11.79 22.60
CA LYS A 98 3.89 -11.42 23.56
C LYS A 98 4.42 -10.13 24.19
N ASP A 99 3.92 -8.94 23.83
CA ASP A 99 3.05 -8.23 24.77
C ASP A 99 2.40 -6.93 24.24
N PHE A 100 2.28 -6.69 22.92
CA PHE A 100 1.62 -5.45 22.43
C PHE A 100 0.13 -5.62 22.04
N CYS A 101 -0.61 -6.50 22.71
CA CYS A 101 -2.05 -6.71 22.45
C CYS A 101 -2.99 -6.19 23.57
N HIS A 102 -2.50 -5.74 24.73
CA HIS A 102 -3.37 -5.55 25.90
C HIS A 102 -3.81 -4.12 26.24
N SER A 103 -3.83 -3.17 25.29
CA SER A 103 -4.34 -1.82 25.61
C SER A 103 -5.25 -1.19 24.56
N ILE A 104 -6.26 -1.93 24.10
CA ILE A 104 -7.49 -1.30 23.58
C ILE A 104 -8.58 -1.51 24.63
N LYS A 105 -8.80 -0.51 25.50
CA LYS A 105 -9.97 -0.48 26.39
C LYS A 105 -11.18 0.06 25.62
N PRO A 106 -12.29 -0.68 25.46
CA PRO A 106 -13.53 -0.10 24.99
C PRO A 106 -14.15 0.78 26.08
N GLY A 107 -14.45 2.03 25.73
CA GLY A 107 -15.14 2.99 26.58
C GLY A 107 -16.56 2.54 26.92
N ARG A 108 -16.93 2.72 28.20
CA ARG A 108 -18.27 2.48 28.75
C ARG A 108 -19.13 3.72 28.45
N HIS A 109 -20.25 3.51 27.76
CA HIS A 109 -21.31 4.50 27.50
C HIS A 109 -22.10 4.72 28.81
N ASP A 110 -22.33 5.96 29.20
CA ASP A 110 -23.39 6.36 30.13
C ASP A 110 -24.57 6.90 29.31
#